data_AF-A0A967VZT2-F1
#
_entry.id   AF-A0A967VZT2-F1
#
_cell.length_a   1.000
_cell.length_b   1.000
_cell.length_c   1.000
_cell.angle_alpha   90.00
_cell.angle_beta   90.00
_cell.angle_gamma   90.00
#
_symmetry.space_group_name_H-M   'P 1'
#
loop_
_entity.id
_entity.type
_entity.pdbx_description
1 polymer ?
#
loop_
_entity_poly.entity_id
_entity_poly.type
_entity_poly.pdbx_seq_one_letter_code
_entity_poly.pdbx_strand_id
1 'polypeptide(L)'
;PESAMTLDGSGTEEDPWLIKSLEDFNEFAADANYWAGFTRLETDVNLAGRVYTTAVIAWDVNNTESLFQGTTFTGVFDGNNHTISNFSYTLTVTDYIGLFGYVYGENAEIRNLGVIDPNVDAGTGEYVSALVGWLHDGKITDCYVEGGSVKGYCYVGGMVGVVGYLWGDSDIGTVTNCYSYCTVSGYSWIGGLVGINCGTITNCNSNSGISGFHGIGGLIGCNYSGTISICYSTGSVAGDHRVGGLVGGNGGTITNSFARGGVSANEEVGGFVGYNGSLGTIPPPSLPMNRTKGQVSDISFAESTYTFQANNDVPIMSGYESLGEQDFYSATITNCYSTGTVEGLYEDGGLVAFGYASADRIINSYWDTETSGIDYSDGGIGLPTSQLKQQSTFTNWDFINVWNIGENQTYPYLRVYLPSDINKDGIVNFLDLSITANQWMQEK
;
A
#
# COMPACT_ATOMS: atom_id res chain seq x y z
N PRO A 1 -6.55 37.80 13.99
CA PRO A 1 -6.11 37.27 15.31
C PRO A 1 -5.35 35.97 15.05
N GLU A 2 -4.05 35.94 15.37
CA GLU A 2 -3.37 34.65 15.48
C GLU A 2 -4.20 33.79 16.44
N SER A 3 -4.62 32.63 15.96
CA SER A 3 -5.16 31.56 16.79
C SER A 3 -4.12 31.34 17.90
N ALA A 4 -4.49 31.63 19.14
CA ALA A 4 -3.62 31.31 20.25
C ALA A 4 -3.63 29.78 20.33
N MET A 5 -2.53 29.13 19.98
CA MET A 5 -2.37 27.70 20.13
C MET A 5 -2.58 27.34 21.61
N THR A 6 -3.54 26.48 21.93
CA THR A 6 -3.93 26.15 23.31
C THR A 6 -3.67 24.71 23.74
N LEU A 7 -3.23 23.84 22.82
CA LEU A 7 -2.82 22.49 23.17
C LEU A 7 -1.70 22.49 24.22
N ASP A 8 -1.76 21.53 25.15
CA ASP A 8 -0.69 21.30 26.10
C ASP A 8 0.58 20.85 25.36
N GLY A 9 1.73 21.41 25.75
CA GLY A 9 3.03 21.13 25.15
C GLY A 9 3.65 22.36 24.50
N SER A 10 4.78 22.18 23.82
CA SER A 10 5.44 23.23 23.02
C SER A 10 5.79 22.76 21.60
N GLY A 11 5.46 21.52 21.26
CA GLY A 11 5.69 20.94 19.94
C GLY A 11 7.13 20.48 19.70
N THR A 12 7.94 20.35 20.76
CA THR A 12 9.27 19.74 20.70
C THR A 12 9.19 18.25 21.00
N GLU A 13 10.24 17.49 20.71
CA GLU A 13 10.28 16.05 20.97
C GLU A 13 10.08 15.72 22.46
N GLU A 14 10.69 16.51 23.37
CA GLU A 14 10.56 16.32 24.82
C GLU A 14 9.24 16.83 25.39
N ASP A 15 8.53 17.69 24.67
CA ASP A 15 7.29 18.35 25.10
C ASP A 15 6.32 18.50 23.92
N PRO A 16 5.81 17.37 23.38
CA PRO A 16 4.96 17.37 22.20
C PRO A 16 3.60 18.00 22.49
N TRP A 17 2.92 18.50 21.46
CA TRP A 17 1.51 18.84 21.53
C TRP A 17 0.69 17.60 21.89
N LEU A 18 -0.10 17.68 22.96
CA LEU A 18 -0.87 16.54 23.46
C LEU A 18 -2.33 16.62 23.02
N ILE A 19 -2.81 15.54 22.40
CA ILE A 19 -4.22 15.37 22.04
C ILE A 19 -4.86 14.44 23.08
N LYS A 20 -5.55 15.02 24.07
CA LYS A 20 -6.19 14.32 25.20
C LYS A 20 -7.70 14.21 25.02
N SER A 21 -8.25 14.81 23.98
CA SER A 21 -9.68 14.83 23.72
C SER A 21 -10.00 14.98 22.22
N LEU A 22 -11.27 14.77 21.89
CA LEU A 22 -11.80 15.05 20.55
C LEU A 22 -11.76 16.55 20.19
N GLU A 23 -11.82 17.43 21.19
CA GLU A 23 -11.72 18.88 21.01
C GLU A 23 -10.28 19.29 20.68
N ASP A 24 -9.30 18.71 21.39
CA ASP A 24 -7.87 18.90 21.12
C ASP A 24 -7.52 18.45 19.69
N PHE A 25 -8.05 17.31 19.27
CA PHE A 25 -7.87 16.83 17.89
C PHE A 25 -8.46 17.80 16.87
N ASN A 26 -9.62 18.39 17.14
CA ASN A 26 -10.22 19.38 16.24
C ASN A 26 -9.36 20.63 16.11
N GLU A 27 -8.81 21.09 17.23
CA GLU A 27 -7.93 22.25 17.25
C GLU A 27 -6.65 21.98 16.45
N PHE A 28 -5.99 20.85 16.72
CA PHE A 28 -4.82 20.41 15.97
C PHE A 28 -5.11 20.31 14.47
N ALA A 29 -6.21 19.65 14.12
CA ALA A 29 -6.58 19.42 12.72
C ALA A 29 -6.94 20.73 12.00
N ALA A 30 -7.44 21.76 12.68
CA ALA A 30 -7.88 23.00 12.05
C ALA A 30 -6.78 24.07 11.88
N ASP A 31 -5.64 23.93 12.58
CA ASP A 31 -4.60 24.96 12.63
C ASP A 31 -3.23 24.44 12.15
N ALA A 32 -2.80 24.91 10.99
CA ALA A 32 -1.55 24.50 10.36
C ALA A 32 -0.30 24.87 11.17
N ASN A 33 -0.39 25.75 12.16
CA ASN A 33 0.75 26.09 13.03
C ASN A 33 1.23 24.89 13.87
N TYR A 34 0.39 23.85 14.06
CA TYR A 34 0.79 22.62 14.75
C TYR A 34 1.59 21.65 13.87
N TRP A 35 1.44 21.71 12.54
CA TRP A 35 1.82 20.62 11.64
C TRP A 35 3.31 20.45 11.37
N ALA A 36 4.13 21.37 11.89
CA ALA A 36 5.59 21.27 11.86
C ALA A 36 6.19 20.75 13.18
N GLY A 37 5.38 20.64 14.24
CA GLY A 37 5.83 20.21 15.57
C GLY A 37 5.66 18.71 15.82
N PHE A 38 6.13 18.26 16.99
CA PHE A 38 5.84 16.93 17.53
C PHE A 38 4.47 16.94 18.20
N THR A 39 3.63 15.97 17.86
CA THR A 39 2.28 15.80 18.38
C THR A 39 2.08 14.36 18.83
N ARG A 40 1.40 14.13 19.96
CA ARG A 40 1.13 12.80 20.50
C ARG A 40 -0.33 12.64 20.94
N LEU A 41 -0.93 11.50 20.59
CA LEU A 41 -2.22 11.09 21.15
C LEU A 41 -2.06 10.56 22.59
N GLU A 42 -2.97 10.98 23.47
CA GLU A 42 -3.12 10.47 24.85
C GLU A 42 -4.46 9.73 25.03
N THR A 43 -5.26 9.66 23.97
CA THR A 43 -6.54 8.96 23.93
C THR A 43 -6.89 8.57 22.51
N ASP A 44 -7.75 7.57 22.37
CA ASP A 44 -8.44 7.30 21.11
C ASP A 44 -9.36 8.47 20.74
N VAL A 45 -9.46 8.75 19.44
CA VAL A 45 -10.29 9.80 18.86
C VAL A 45 -11.37 9.18 17.98
N ASN A 46 -12.63 9.46 18.29
CA ASN A 46 -13.76 9.01 17.49
C ASN A 46 -14.37 10.17 16.69
N LEU A 47 -14.31 10.06 15.37
CA LEU A 47 -14.79 11.07 14.41
C LEU A 47 -16.19 10.75 13.87
N ALA A 48 -16.92 9.81 14.50
CA ALA A 48 -18.27 9.43 14.08
C ALA A 48 -19.21 10.62 13.89
N GLY A 49 -19.95 10.60 12.78
CA GLY A 49 -20.89 11.66 12.41
C GLY A 49 -20.23 12.87 11.72
N ARG A 50 -18.91 12.86 11.53
CA ARG A 50 -18.20 13.89 10.75
C ARG A 50 -18.06 13.47 9.31
N VAL A 51 -18.37 14.39 8.42
CA VAL A 51 -18.23 14.24 6.97
C VAL A 51 -17.28 15.32 6.49
N TYR A 52 -16.16 14.91 5.92
CA TYR A 52 -15.12 15.79 5.40
C TYR A 52 -15.26 15.93 3.89
N THR A 53 -14.88 17.11 3.38
CA THR A 53 -14.85 17.39 1.94
C THR A 53 -13.42 17.52 1.37
N THR A 54 -12.44 17.48 2.25
CA THR A 54 -10.99 17.57 2.01
C THR A 54 -10.30 16.69 3.05
N ALA A 55 -8.98 16.47 2.95
CA ALA A 55 -8.23 15.82 4.04
C ALA A 55 -8.50 16.48 5.41
N VAL A 56 -8.37 15.69 6.49
CA VAL A 56 -8.60 16.19 7.85
C VAL A 56 -7.46 17.11 8.28
N ILE A 57 -6.22 16.73 7.96
CA ILE A 57 -4.98 17.45 8.22
C ILE A 57 -4.25 17.66 6.88
N ALA A 58 -3.56 18.79 6.72
CA ALA A 58 -2.82 19.11 5.50
C ALA A 58 -3.67 19.02 4.22
N TRP A 59 -4.84 19.67 4.24
CA TRP A 59 -5.74 19.70 3.09
C TRP A 59 -5.29 20.66 2.00
N ASP A 60 -5.65 20.34 0.76
CA ASP A 60 -5.51 21.27 -0.35
C ASP A 60 -6.56 22.38 -0.27
N VAL A 61 -6.11 23.63 -0.32
CA VAL A 61 -6.98 24.81 -0.24
C VAL A 61 -7.56 25.19 -1.60
N ASN A 62 -7.05 24.64 -2.71
CA ASN A 62 -7.51 24.97 -4.06
C ASN A 62 -7.50 23.76 -5.01
N ASN A 63 -8.64 23.10 -5.10
CA ASN A 63 -8.86 21.93 -5.96
C ASN A 63 -9.10 22.25 -7.45
N THR A 64 -8.93 23.50 -7.89
CA THR A 64 -8.99 23.85 -9.32
C THR A 64 -7.61 23.91 -9.97
N GLU A 65 -6.55 23.97 -9.17
CA GLU A 65 -5.18 23.93 -9.64
C GLU A 65 -4.66 22.50 -9.62
N SER A 66 -3.71 22.22 -10.53
CA SER A 66 -3.12 20.87 -10.66
C SER A 66 -2.10 20.51 -9.57
N LEU A 67 -1.62 21.51 -8.83
CA LEU A 67 -0.62 21.35 -7.79
C LEU A 67 -1.23 21.71 -6.44
N PHE A 68 -0.88 20.94 -5.42
CA PHE A 68 -1.29 21.19 -4.04
C PHE A 68 -0.97 22.63 -3.62
N GLN A 69 -1.96 23.35 -3.09
CA GLN A 69 -1.83 24.74 -2.62
C GLN A 69 -1.92 24.86 -1.10
N GLY A 70 -2.10 23.75 -0.38
CA GLY A 70 -2.22 23.73 1.08
C GLY A 70 -0.91 23.90 1.84
N THR A 71 -0.99 23.85 3.17
CA THR A 71 0.20 23.67 4.03
C THR A 71 0.43 22.17 4.21
N THR A 72 1.64 21.70 3.94
CA THR A 72 2.01 20.29 4.11
C THR A 72 2.21 19.96 5.60
N PHE A 73 2.02 18.68 5.94
CA PHE A 73 2.44 18.17 7.23
C PHE A 73 3.94 17.83 7.19
N THR A 74 4.73 18.42 8.09
CA THR A 74 6.21 18.30 8.11
C THR A 74 6.75 17.84 9.46
N GLY A 75 5.89 17.74 10.48
CA GLY A 75 6.22 17.37 11.85
C GLY A 75 6.10 15.87 12.13
N VAL A 76 5.98 15.53 13.41
CA VAL A 76 5.83 14.13 13.88
C VAL A 76 4.46 13.95 14.51
N PHE A 77 3.70 12.96 14.04
CA PHE A 77 2.44 12.54 14.64
C PHE A 77 2.60 11.15 15.25
N ASP A 78 2.72 11.09 16.57
CA ASP A 78 2.82 9.86 17.34
C ASP A 78 1.43 9.45 17.84
N GLY A 79 0.85 8.42 17.23
CA GLY A 79 -0.39 7.83 17.69
C GLY A 79 -0.26 7.18 19.07
N ASN A 80 0.95 6.89 19.57
CA ASN A 80 1.17 6.30 20.88
C ASN A 80 0.30 5.04 21.14
N ASN A 81 0.08 4.25 20.08
CA ASN A 81 -0.79 3.07 20.04
C ASN A 81 -2.30 3.37 20.25
N HIS A 82 -2.71 4.62 20.10
CA HIS A 82 -4.11 5.02 20.04
C HIS A 82 -4.66 4.97 18.61
N THR A 83 -5.98 5.08 18.53
CA THR A 83 -6.73 5.00 17.28
C THR A 83 -7.46 6.29 16.93
N ILE A 84 -7.61 6.54 15.63
CA ILE A 84 -8.54 7.53 15.07
C ILE A 84 -9.57 6.75 14.24
N SER A 85 -10.86 6.96 14.53
CA SER A 85 -11.92 6.09 14.00
C SER A 85 -13.10 6.82 13.36
N ASN A 86 -13.83 6.12 12.48
CA ASN A 86 -15.18 6.46 12.01
C ASN A 86 -15.34 7.80 11.27
N PHE A 87 -14.29 8.33 10.64
CA PHE A 87 -14.43 9.50 9.77
C PHE A 87 -15.02 9.11 8.42
N SER A 88 -15.77 10.03 7.80
CA SER A 88 -16.38 9.83 6.48
C SER A 88 -16.04 10.94 5.49
N TYR A 89 -15.96 10.59 4.21
CA TYR A 89 -15.89 11.50 3.06
C TYR A 89 -17.03 11.16 2.11
N THR A 90 -17.62 12.18 1.48
CA THR A 90 -18.72 11.96 0.53
C THR A 90 -18.53 12.76 -0.75
N LEU A 91 -18.31 12.05 -1.86
CA LEU A 91 -18.40 12.53 -3.25
C LEU A 91 -17.59 13.80 -3.53
N THR A 92 -16.39 13.87 -2.96
CA THR A 92 -15.50 15.02 -3.11
C THR A 92 -14.74 14.90 -4.42
N VAL A 93 -14.79 15.88 -5.32
CA VAL A 93 -13.94 15.88 -6.54
C VAL A 93 -12.50 16.35 -6.26
N THR A 94 -12.05 16.21 -5.02
CA THR A 94 -10.78 16.73 -4.51
C THR A 94 -9.73 15.64 -4.46
N ASP A 95 -8.51 16.05 -4.75
CA ASP A 95 -7.32 15.20 -4.65
C ASP A 95 -6.75 15.25 -3.22
N TYR A 96 -5.75 14.40 -2.94
CA TYR A 96 -5.05 14.34 -1.66
C TYR A 96 -5.99 14.02 -0.49
N ILE A 97 -6.73 12.92 -0.61
CA ILE A 97 -7.70 12.48 0.39
C ILE A 97 -7.07 11.45 1.32
N GLY A 98 -7.23 11.71 2.62
CA GLY A 98 -6.85 10.85 3.74
C GLY A 98 -6.94 11.63 5.04
N LEU A 99 -6.66 10.97 6.16
CA LEU A 99 -6.48 11.66 7.44
C LEU A 99 -5.47 12.81 7.30
N PHE A 100 -4.37 12.56 6.57
CA PHE A 100 -3.41 13.55 6.11
C PHE A 100 -3.49 13.66 4.58
N GLY A 101 -3.55 14.88 4.04
CA GLY A 101 -3.57 15.09 2.59
C GLY A 101 -2.18 14.94 1.98
N TYR A 102 -1.24 15.77 2.42
CA TYR A 102 0.13 15.79 1.91
C TYR A 102 1.14 15.88 3.07
N VAL A 103 1.95 14.82 3.22
CA VAL A 103 3.14 14.76 4.09
C VAL A 103 4.41 15.03 3.28
N TYR A 104 5.22 15.97 3.76
CA TYR A 104 6.47 16.40 3.09
C TYR A 104 7.57 16.70 4.10
N GLY A 105 8.76 16.15 3.85
CA GLY A 105 10.00 16.45 4.55
C GLY A 105 10.65 15.23 5.21
N GLU A 106 11.98 15.18 5.18
CA GLU A 106 12.78 14.03 5.65
C GLU A 106 12.54 13.64 7.11
N ASN A 107 12.13 14.62 7.93
CA ASN A 107 11.83 14.46 9.35
C ASN A 107 10.34 14.24 9.65
N ALA A 108 9.48 14.33 8.63
CA ALA A 108 8.06 14.10 8.80
C ALA A 108 7.82 12.62 9.10
N GLU A 109 7.09 12.33 10.17
CA GLU A 109 6.80 10.95 10.59
C GLU A 109 5.38 10.82 11.11
N ILE A 110 4.67 9.78 10.67
CA ILE A 110 3.43 9.31 11.30
C ILE A 110 3.70 7.91 11.83
N ARG A 111 3.49 7.71 13.13
CA ARG A 111 3.83 6.45 13.77
C ARG A 111 2.84 5.97 14.82
N ASN A 112 2.84 4.67 15.11
CA ASN A 112 2.09 4.04 16.19
C ASN A 112 0.59 4.38 16.18
N LEU A 113 -0.02 4.46 14.99
CA LEU A 113 -1.39 4.95 14.81
C LEU A 113 -2.28 3.91 14.14
N GLY A 114 -3.42 3.62 14.77
CA GLY A 114 -4.49 2.85 14.16
C GLY A 114 -5.56 3.74 13.53
N VAL A 115 -5.95 3.45 12.29
CA VAL A 115 -7.10 4.05 11.61
C VAL A 115 -8.21 3.01 11.51
N ILE A 116 -9.34 3.25 12.17
CA ILE A 116 -10.41 2.26 12.32
C ILE A 116 -11.69 2.71 11.61
N ASP A 117 -12.26 1.82 10.80
CA ASP A 117 -13.52 2.02 10.08
C ASP A 117 -13.58 3.36 9.30
N PRO A 118 -12.57 3.68 8.45
CA PRO A 118 -12.66 4.84 7.58
C PRO A 118 -13.75 4.62 6.51
N ASN A 119 -14.52 5.66 6.19
CA ASN A 119 -15.50 5.61 5.11
C ASN A 119 -15.16 6.69 4.06
N VAL A 120 -14.25 6.38 3.16
CA VAL A 120 -13.72 7.33 2.17
C VAL A 120 -14.40 7.09 0.82
N ASP A 121 -15.25 8.00 0.37
CA ASP A 121 -15.69 8.11 -1.03
C ASP A 121 -15.26 9.46 -1.61
N ALA A 122 -14.15 9.44 -2.33
CA ALA A 122 -13.56 10.60 -2.99
C ALA A 122 -14.02 10.73 -4.46
N GLY A 123 -15.08 10.04 -4.91
CA GLY A 123 -15.63 10.19 -6.25
C GLY A 123 -14.58 10.11 -7.38
N THR A 124 -14.25 11.26 -7.98
CA THR A 124 -13.27 11.38 -9.07
C THR A 124 -11.89 11.91 -8.62
N GLY A 125 -11.63 11.92 -7.32
CA GLY A 125 -10.38 12.38 -6.72
C GLY A 125 -9.23 11.40 -6.91
N GLU A 126 -8.02 11.96 -6.94
CA GLU A 126 -6.74 11.24 -7.02
C GLU A 126 -5.98 11.33 -5.69
N TYR A 127 -4.97 10.48 -5.50
CA TYR A 127 -4.19 10.39 -4.25
C TYR A 127 -5.10 10.12 -3.04
N VAL A 128 -5.86 9.02 -3.13
CA VAL A 128 -6.94 8.71 -2.19
C VAL A 128 -6.55 7.56 -1.28
N SER A 129 -6.73 7.74 0.03
CA SER A 129 -6.46 6.71 1.03
C SER A 129 -7.16 6.96 2.35
N ALA A 130 -7.00 6.05 3.32
CA ALA A 130 -7.43 6.30 4.69
C ALA A 130 -6.44 7.16 5.49
N LEU A 131 -5.12 6.96 5.35
CA LEU A 131 -4.11 7.60 6.20
C LEU A 131 -3.45 8.80 5.52
N VAL A 132 -2.75 8.62 4.40
CA VAL A 132 -1.99 9.70 3.73
C VAL A 132 -2.26 9.72 2.23
N GLY A 133 -2.81 10.81 1.72
CA GLY A 133 -3.01 10.99 0.27
C GLY A 133 -1.69 10.90 -0.50
N TRP A 134 -0.72 11.73 -0.14
CA TRP A 134 0.65 11.67 -0.68
C TRP A 134 1.70 11.78 0.42
N LEU A 135 2.51 10.72 0.56
CA LEU A 135 3.76 10.72 1.33
C LEU A 135 4.90 11.00 0.34
N HIS A 136 5.25 12.26 0.16
CA HIS A 136 6.32 12.62 -0.79
C HIS A 136 7.69 12.29 -0.24
N ASP A 137 7.94 12.66 1.01
CA ASP A 137 9.15 12.41 1.79
C ASP A 137 8.75 12.18 3.25
N GLY A 138 9.60 11.52 4.03
CA GLY A 138 9.33 11.14 5.41
C GLY A 138 8.92 9.68 5.59
N LYS A 139 8.28 9.39 6.73
CA LYS A 139 8.08 8.01 7.22
C LYS A 139 6.66 7.75 7.70
N ILE A 140 6.17 6.55 7.42
CA ILE A 140 5.02 5.96 8.10
C ILE A 140 5.49 4.64 8.73
N THR A 141 5.41 4.53 10.04
CA THR A 141 5.96 3.42 10.82
C THR A 141 4.94 2.86 11.81
N ASP A 142 4.82 1.54 11.88
CA ASP A 142 3.97 0.86 12.90
C ASP A 142 2.51 1.39 12.90
N CYS A 143 1.97 1.66 11.71
CA CYS A 143 0.60 2.15 11.53
C CYS A 143 -0.29 1.09 10.88
N TYR A 144 -1.60 1.19 11.08
CA TYR A 144 -2.52 0.24 10.49
C TYR A 144 -3.88 0.83 10.13
N VAL A 145 -4.54 0.22 9.15
CA VAL A 145 -5.93 0.50 8.77
C VAL A 145 -6.76 -0.76 8.91
N GLU A 146 -7.85 -0.71 9.66
CA GLU A 146 -8.76 -1.84 9.88
C GLU A 146 -10.22 -1.46 9.66
N GLY A 147 -10.94 -2.32 8.94
CA GLY A 147 -12.35 -2.09 8.63
C GLY A 147 -12.57 -0.96 7.62
N GLY A 148 -13.83 -0.60 7.42
CA GLY A 148 -14.21 0.47 6.51
C GLY A 148 -13.89 0.24 5.02
N SER A 149 -13.97 1.32 4.25
CA SER A 149 -13.78 1.32 2.80
C SER A 149 -13.10 2.58 2.28
N VAL A 150 -12.27 2.42 1.26
CA VAL A 150 -11.62 3.51 0.50
C VAL A 150 -11.99 3.42 -0.97
N LYS A 151 -12.55 4.51 -1.50
CA LYS A 151 -12.95 4.63 -2.90
C LYS A 151 -12.49 5.95 -3.50
N GLY A 152 -11.83 5.87 -4.67
CA GLY A 152 -11.36 7.02 -5.44
C GLY A 152 -11.30 6.74 -6.94
N TYR A 153 -10.65 7.61 -7.71
CA TYR A 153 -10.46 7.40 -9.15
C TYR A 153 -9.11 6.77 -9.47
N CYS A 154 -8.01 7.49 -9.21
CA CYS A 154 -6.65 7.05 -9.48
C CYS A 154 -5.77 7.15 -8.24
N TYR A 155 -4.73 6.30 -8.18
CA TYR A 155 -3.73 6.31 -7.11
C TYR A 155 -4.38 6.07 -5.75
N VAL A 156 -5.12 4.97 -5.67
CA VAL A 156 -5.94 4.63 -4.51
C VAL A 156 -5.22 3.56 -3.69
N GLY A 157 -4.88 3.88 -2.46
CA GLY A 157 -4.32 2.93 -1.50
C GLY A 157 -5.20 2.78 -0.28
N GLY A 158 -5.29 1.59 0.30
CA GLY A 158 -6.01 1.44 1.56
C GLY A 158 -5.41 2.31 2.69
N MET A 159 -4.09 2.49 2.70
CA MET A 159 -3.38 3.34 3.66
C MET A 159 -2.77 4.59 3.04
N VAL A 160 -2.08 4.47 1.90
CA VAL A 160 -1.37 5.60 1.28
C VAL A 160 -1.69 5.72 -0.21
N GLY A 161 -2.05 6.89 -0.71
CA GLY A 161 -2.29 7.06 -2.15
C GLY A 161 -1.00 6.88 -2.95
N VAL A 162 0.01 7.71 -2.64
CA VAL A 162 1.34 7.69 -3.28
C VAL A 162 2.46 7.78 -2.26
N VAL A 163 3.53 7.02 -2.48
CA VAL A 163 4.78 7.05 -1.70
C VAL A 163 5.95 7.46 -2.60
N GLY A 164 6.70 8.49 -2.18
CA GLY A 164 7.85 9.04 -2.89
C GLY A 164 7.48 10.04 -3.99
N TYR A 165 8.49 10.51 -4.69
CA TYR A 165 8.33 11.45 -5.81
C TYR A 165 8.24 10.70 -7.16
N LEU A 166 7.25 11.04 -7.97
CA LEU A 166 6.98 10.37 -9.26
C LEU A 166 7.97 10.76 -10.38
N TRP A 167 8.75 11.84 -10.21
CA TRP A 167 9.52 12.47 -11.30
C TRP A 167 10.98 12.77 -10.97
N GLY A 168 11.60 12.05 -10.01
CA GLY A 168 13.01 12.25 -9.64
C GLY A 168 13.52 11.23 -8.60
N ASP A 169 14.84 11.24 -8.38
CA ASP A 169 15.57 10.12 -7.75
C ASP A 169 16.01 10.36 -6.29
N SER A 170 15.72 11.53 -5.69
CA SER A 170 16.25 11.89 -4.36
C SER A 170 15.28 11.75 -3.20
N ASP A 171 13.98 11.70 -3.47
CA ASP A 171 12.96 11.88 -2.42
C ASP A 171 12.28 10.54 -2.14
N ILE A 172 12.57 9.97 -0.96
CA ILE A 172 12.26 8.58 -0.63
C ILE A 172 11.31 8.53 0.57
N GLY A 173 10.01 8.63 0.31
CA GLY A 173 9.01 8.23 1.29
C GLY A 173 9.21 6.77 1.71
N THR A 174 9.05 6.48 3.00
CA THR A 174 9.17 5.12 3.54
C THR A 174 7.92 4.68 4.29
N VAL A 175 7.49 3.44 4.05
CA VAL A 175 6.38 2.81 4.76
C VAL A 175 6.87 1.49 5.34
N THR A 176 6.89 1.37 6.67
CA THR A 176 7.50 0.23 7.36
C THR A 176 6.61 -0.32 8.47
N ASN A 177 6.49 -1.64 8.58
CA ASN A 177 5.69 -2.32 9.61
C ASN A 177 4.20 -1.94 9.58
N CYS A 178 3.66 -1.72 8.39
CA CYS A 178 2.29 -1.23 8.24
C CYS A 178 1.37 -2.26 7.61
N TYR A 179 0.08 -2.19 7.92
CA TYR A 179 -0.92 -3.05 7.27
C TYR A 179 -2.26 -2.38 7.01
N SER A 180 -3.00 -2.93 6.05
CA SER A 180 -4.32 -2.44 5.67
C SER A 180 -5.28 -3.60 5.41
N TYR A 181 -6.41 -3.59 6.12
CA TYR A 181 -7.49 -4.58 6.08
C TYR A 181 -8.86 -3.91 5.82
N CYS A 182 -8.91 -2.99 4.85
CA CYS A 182 -10.13 -2.31 4.42
C CYS A 182 -10.56 -2.77 3.02
N THR A 183 -11.78 -2.43 2.58
CA THR A 183 -12.16 -2.62 1.18
C THR A 183 -11.62 -1.45 0.35
N VAL A 184 -10.97 -1.72 -0.80
CA VAL A 184 -10.41 -0.67 -1.66
C VAL A 184 -10.98 -0.78 -3.07
N SER A 185 -11.46 0.34 -3.61
CA SER A 185 -12.00 0.37 -4.98
C SER A 185 -11.66 1.66 -5.73
N GLY A 186 -11.63 1.58 -7.06
CA GLY A 186 -11.36 2.74 -7.92
C GLY A 186 -11.25 2.38 -9.39
N TYR A 187 -10.62 3.26 -10.18
CA TYR A 187 -10.41 3.06 -11.61
C TYR A 187 -9.00 2.54 -11.92
N SER A 188 -7.95 3.29 -11.57
CA SER A 188 -6.58 2.94 -11.95
C SER A 188 -5.56 3.02 -10.81
N TRP A 189 -4.59 2.12 -10.81
CA TRP A 189 -3.48 2.06 -9.85
C TRP A 189 -3.96 1.97 -8.41
N ILE A 190 -4.52 0.80 -8.10
CA ILE A 190 -5.20 0.53 -6.84
C ILE A 190 -4.40 -0.53 -6.08
N GLY A 191 -4.02 -0.21 -4.85
CA GLY A 191 -3.35 -1.14 -3.95
C GLY A 191 -4.06 -1.28 -2.62
N GLY A 192 -3.99 -2.48 -2.04
CA GLY A 192 -4.56 -2.73 -0.72
C GLY A 192 -3.90 -1.89 0.38
N LEU A 193 -2.61 -1.57 0.20
CA LEU A 193 -1.86 -0.67 1.06
C LEU A 193 -1.53 0.65 0.35
N VAL A 194 -0.92 0.60 -0.84
CA VAL A 194 -0.43 1.80 -1.56
C VAL A 194 -0.89 1.83 -3.01
N GLY A 195 -1.38 2.97 -3.50
CA GLY A 195 -1.69 3.16 -4.92
C GLY A 195 -0.44 3.10 -5.81
N ILE A 196 0.47 4.09 -5.66
CA ILE A 196 1.77 4.11 -6.36
C ILE A 196 2.95 4.15 -5.37
N ASN A 197 3.98 3.36 -5.64
CA ASN A 197 5.25 3.37 -4.95
C ASN A 197 6.42 3.82 -5.85
N CYS A 198 7.06 4.92 -5.47
CA CYS A 198 8.40 5.33 -5.92
C CYS A 198 9.43 5.30 -4.77
N GLY A 199 9.00 5.06 -3.53
CA GLY A 199 9.85 5.02 -2.35
C GLY A 199 10.16 3.59 -1.90
N THR A 200 10.24 3.40 -0.58
CA THR A 200 10.53 2.10 0.04
C THR A 200 9.37 1.59 0.88
N ILE A 201 8.95 0.36 0.62
CA ILE A 201 7.89 -0.33 1.38
C ILE A 201 8.47 -1.63 1.94
N THR A 202 8.50 -1.74 3.27
CA THR A 202 9.19 -2.85 3.95
C THR A 202 8.37 -3.43 5.09
N ASN A 203 8.30 -4.75 5.17
CA ASN A 203 7.58 -5.44 6.25
C ASN A 203 6.11 -5.01 6.36
N CYS A 204 5.45 -4.89 5.21
CA CYS A 204 4.07 -4.43 5.13
C CYS A 204 3.15 -5.48 4.52
N ASN A 205 1.86 -5.43 4.88
CA ASN A 205 0.91 -6.40 4.33
C ASN A 205 -0.52 -5.87 4.12
N SER A 206 -1.27 -6.63 3.34
CA SER A 206 -2.67 -6.34 3.03
C SER A 206 -3.52 -7.61 3.04
N ASN A 207 -4.70 -7.49 3.64
CA ASN A 207 -5.80 -8.46 3.54
C ASN A 207 -7.07 -7.76 3.00
N SER A 208 -6.88 -6.72 2.21
CA SER A 208 -7.95 -5.93 1.62
C SER A 208 -8.65 -6.68 0.50
N GLY A 209 -9.97 -6.59 0.44
CA GLY A 209 -10.73 -6.93 -0.76
C GLY A 209 -10.63 -5.77 -1.75
N ILE A 210 -10.12 -6.02 -2.96
CA ILE A 210 -9.79 -4.96 -3.91
C ILE A 210 -10.52 -5.17 -5.24
N SER A 211 -11.11 -4.09 -5.76
CA SER A 211 -11.77 -4.11 -7.07
C SER A 211 -11.45 -2.86 -7.91
N GLY A 212 -11.07 -3.05 -9.18
CA GLY A 212 -10.67 -1.93 -10.05
C GLY A 212 -10.86 -2.18 -11.54
N PHE A 213 -10.26 -1.31 -12.35
CA PHE A 213 -10.20 -1.48 -13.80
C PHE A 213 -8.76 -1.77 -14.27
N HIS A 214 -7.82 -0.83 -14.06
CA HIS A 214 -6.48 -0.92 -14.63
C HIS A 214 -5.37 -0.81 -13.58
N GLY A 215 -4.44 -1.77 -13.52
CA GLY A 215 -3.31 -1.72 -12.60
C GLY A 215 -3.75 -1.92 -11.15
N ILE A 216 -4.09 -3.15 -10.78
CA ILE A 216 -4.57 -3.49 -9.43
C ILE A 216 -3.62 -4.48 -8.80
N GLY A 217 -3.15 -4.20 -7.57
CA GLY A 217 -2.35 -5.12 -6.79
C GLY A 217 -2.89 -5.36 -5.40
N GLY A 218 -2.79 -6.60 -4.90
CA GLY A 218 -3.21 -6.95 -3.54
C GLY A 218 -2.53 -6.10 -2.46
N LEU A 219 -1.33 -5.61 -2.71
CA LEU A 219 -0.61 -4.67 -1.85
C LEU A 219 -0.42 -3.31 -2.51
N ILE A 220 0.12 -3.29 -3.75
CA ILE A 220 0.53 -2.07 -4.44
C ILE A 220 -0.07 -2.01 -5.84
N GLY A 221 -0.75 -0.91 -6.22
CA GLY A 221 -1.26 -0.77 -7.59
C GLY A 221 -0.13 -0.71 -8.62
N CYS A 222 0.83 0.18 -8.40
CA CYS A 222 1.99 0.40 -9.26
C CYS A 222 3.27 0.55 -8.42
N ASN A 223 4.27 -0.29 -8.65
CA ASN A 223 5.62 -0.08 -8.15
C ASN A 223 6.46 0.56 -9.25
N TYR A 224 6.42 1.89 -9.38
CA TYR A 224 6.97 2.59 -10.53
C TYR A 224 8.50 2.49 -10.60
N SER A 225 9.18 2.98 -9.56
CA SER A 225 10.64 2.90 -9.41
C SER A 225 11.04 2.43 -8.00
N GLY A 226 10.07 2.14 -7.14
CA GLY A 226 10.28 1.88 -5.73
C GLY A 226 10.83 0.48 -5.41
N THR A 227 11.12 0.30 -4.12
CA THR A 227 11.55 -0.97 -3.53
C THR A 227 10.45 -1.54 -2.64
N ILE A 228 10.16 -2.82 -2.81
CA ILE A 228 9.23 -3.61 -1.99
C ILE A 228 10.02 -4.77 -1.38
N SER A 229 9.99 -4.92 -0.06
CA SER A 229 10.69 -6.02 0.60
C SER A 229 9.96 -6.58 1.82
N ILE A 230 9.96 -7.90 2.01
CA ILE A 230 9.37 -8.54 3.21
C ILE A 230 7.86 -8.22 3.27
N CYS A 231 7.19 -8.23 2.13
CA CYS A 231 5.80 -7.80 2.04
C CYS A 231 4.88 -8.92 1.57
N TYR A 232 3.60 -8.84 1.91
CA TYR A 232 2.65 -9.83 1.42
C TYR A 232 1.20 -9.36 1.28
N SER A 233 0.45 -10.06 0.45
CA SER A 233 -0.99 -9.87 0.28
C SER A 233 -1.75 -11.19 0.41
N THR A 234 -2.92 -11.13 1.03
CA THR A 234 -3.81 -12.29 1.24
C THR A 234 -5.25 -12.04 0.80
N GLY A 235 -5.65 -10.78 0.63
CA GLY A 235 -6.98 -10.42 0.18
C GLY A 235 -7.20 -10.66 -1.32
N SER A 236 -8.45 -10.85 -1.72
CA SER A 236 -8.82 -11.09 -3.11
C SER A 236 -8.70 -9.84 -3.97
N VAL A 237 -8.25 -10.01 -5.21
CA VAL A 237 -8.03 -8.93 -6.18
C VAL A 237 -8.87 -9.18 -7.44
N ALA A 238 -9.75 -8.23 -7.77
CA ALA A 238 -10.56 -8.27 -8.98
C ALA A 238 -10.30 -7.04 -9.86
N GLY A 239 -10.18 -7.23 -11.17
CA GLY A 239 -9.98 -6.11 -12.09
C GLY A 239 -10.22 -6.44 -13.56
N ASP A 240 -9.67 -5.62 -14.46
CA ASP A 240 -9.80 -5.80 -15.91
C ASP A 240 -8.45 -6.02 -16.60
N HIS A 241 -7.49 -5.12 -16.37
CA HIS A 241 -6.17 -5.10 -17.01
C HIS A 241 -5.05 -4.88 -15.98
N ARG A 242 -3.91 -5.58 -16.10
CA ARG A 242 -2.74 -5.48 -15.19
C ARG A 242 -3.08 -5.77 -13.74
N VAL A 243 -3.45 -7.01 -13.47
CA VAL A 243 -3.94 -7.40 -12.15
C VAL A 243 -2.98 -8.40 -11.53
N GLY A 244 -2.38 -8.03 -10.40
CA GLY A 244 -1.40 -8.84 -9.69
C GLY A 244 -1.82 -9.18 -8.28
N GLY A 245 -1.49 -10.39 -7.84
CA GLY A 245 -1.74 -10.78 -6.45
C GLY A 245 -1.02 -9.87 -5.44
N LEU A 246 0.21 -9.42 -5.71
CA LEU A 246 0.92 -8.43 -4.90
C LEU A 246 0.93 -7.04 -5.56
N VAL A 247 1.35 -6.96 -6.82
CA VAL A 247 1.56 -5.69 -7.54
C VAL A 247 0.89 -5.71 -8.90
N GLY A 248 0.10 -4.69 -9.25
CA GLY A 248 -0.50 -4.58 -10.58
C GLY A 248 0.56 -4.41 -11.68
N GLY A 249 1.31 -3.30 -11.62
CA GLY A 249 2.45 -3.03 -12.51
C GLY A 249 3.75 -2.81 -11.74
N ASN A 250 4.83 -3.50 -12.14
CA ASN A 250 6.16 -3.39 -11.54
C ASN A 250 7.19 -2.84 -12.53
N GLY A 251 7.71 -1.65 -12.24
CA GLY A 251 8.90 -1.05 -12.82
C GLY A 251 10.10 -1.05 -11.87
N GLY A 252 9.91 -1.29 -10.57
CA GLY A 252 10.96 -1.30 -9.54
C GLY A 252 11.38 -2.68 -9.02
N THR A 253 11.89 -2.74 -7.79
CA THR A 253 12.44 -3.97 -7.20
C THR A 253 11.48 -4.59 -6.19
N ILE A 254 11.24 -5.90 -6.29
CA ILE A 254 10.46 -6.68 -5.33
C ILE A 254 11.31 -7.82 -4.79
N THR A 255 11.43 -7.93 -3.47
CA THR A 255 12.21 -8.99 -2.82
C THR A 255 11.50 -9.64 -1.65
N ASN A 256 11.76 -10.92 -1.41
CA ASN A 256 11.33 -11.63 -0.21
C ASN A 256 9.84 -11.43 0.12
N SER A 257 8.96 -11.57 -0.87
CA SER A 257 7.55 -11.17 -0.75
C SER A 257 6.63 -12.23 -1.34
N PHE A 258 5.36 -12.26 -0.92
CA PHE A 258 4.43 -13.28 -1.40
C PHE A 258 2.97 -12.85 -1.54
N ALA A 259 2.22 -13.52 -2.41
CA ALA A 259 0.79 -13.31 -2.59
C ALA A 259 0.01 -14.63 -2.43
N ARG A 260 -1.12 -14.60 -1.72
CA ARG A 260 -2.01 -15.76 -1.54
C ARG A 260 -3.47 -15.51 -1.91
N GLY A 261 -3.87 -14.25 -2.06
CA GLY A 261 -5.22 -13.91 -2.45
C GLY A 261 -5.53 -14.36 -3.88
N GLY A 262 -6.77 -14.78 -4.13
CA GLY A 262 -7.22 -15.08 -5.48
C GLY A 262 -7.26 -13.83 -6.36
N VAL A 263 -6.87 -13.98 -7.62
CA VAL A 263 -6.79 -12.90 -8.62
C VAL A 263 -7.71 -13.23 -9.79
N SER A 264 -8.62 -12.32 -10.13
CA SER A 264 -9.52 -12.47 -11.29
C SER A 264 -9.56 -11.19 -12.13
N ALA A 265 -9.33 -11.32 -13.43
CA ALA A 265 -9.40 -10.21 -14.38
C ALA A 265 -9.56 -10.71 -15.83
N ASN A 266 -9.67 -9.79 -16.79
CA ASN A 266 -9.79 -10.15 -18.20
C ASN A 266 -8.42 -10.34 -18.87
N GLU A 267 -7.47 -9.43 -18.62
CA GLU A 267 -6.19 -9.35 -19.33
C GLU A 267 -5.01 -9.06 -18.38
N GLU A 268 -3.82 -9.62 -18.68
CA GLU A 268 -2.58 -9.45 -17.91
C GLU A 268 -2.77 -9.81 -16.42
N VAL A 269 -3.17 -11.06 -16.14
CA VAL A 269 -3.54 -11.56 -14.80
C VAL A 269 -2.42 -12.40 -14.18
N GLY A 270 -1.70 -11.83 -13.21
CA GLY A 270 -0.57 -12.47 -12.55
C GLY A 270 -0.88 -12.88 -11.11
N GLY A 271 -0.55 -14.11 -10.73
CA GLY A 271 -0.68 -14.55 -9.34
C GLY A 271 0.17 -13.73 -8.35
N PHE A 272 1.21 -13.06 -8.83
CA PHE A 272 2.05 -12.14 -8.06
C PHE A 272 2.14 -10.75 -8.68
N VAL A 273 2.48 -10.64 -9.97
CA VAL A 273 2.61 -9.38 -10.71
C VAL A 273 1.84 -9.43 -12.03
N GLY A 274 0.98 -8.46 -12.31
CA GLY A 274 0.28 -8.37 -13.59
C GLY A 274 1.25 -8.04 -14.74
N TYR A 275 1.94 -6.92 -14.64
CA TYR A 275 2.94 -6.46 -15.63
C TYR A 275 4.30 -6.21 -14.99
N ASN A 276 5.38 -6.78 -15.54
CA ASN A 276 6.76 -6.56 -15.06
C ASN A 276 7.67 -5.97 -16.17
N GLY A 277 7.93 -4.67 -16.13
CA GLY A 277 8.71 -4.01 -17.18
C GLY A 277 8.77 -2.50 -17.03
N SER A 278 9.18 -1.81 -18.10
CA SER A 278 9.12 -0.35 -18.13
C SER A 278 7.66 0.10 -18.10
N LEU A 279 7.29 0.85 -17.07
CA LEU A 279 6.00 1.49 -16.98
C LEU A 279 6.16 2.85 -17.64
N GLY A 280 5.37 3.12 -18.69
CA GLY A 280 5.39 4.44 -19.34
C GLY A 280 5.16 5.57 -18.34
N THR A 281 5.46 6.81 -18.73
CA THR A 281 5.37 7.95 -17.81
C THR A 281 3.98 8.06 -17.20
N ILE A 282 3.93 8.06 -15.87
CA ILE A 282 2.70 8.39 -15.14
C ILE A 282 2.51 9.90 -15.30
N PRO A 283 1.45 10.36 -15.99
CA PRO A 283 1.28 11.77 -16.26
C PRO A 283 1.17 12.54 -14.94
N PRO A 284 1.78 13.73 -14.83
CA PRO A 284 1.54 14.59 -13.69
C PRO A 284 0.04 14.95 -13.64
N PRO A 285 -0.48 15.28 -12.45
CA PRO A 285 -1.87 15.72 -12.27
C PRO A 285 -2.24 16.96 -13.11
N SER A 286 -1.28 17.58 -13.81
CA SER A 286 -1.41 18.79 -14.62
C SER A 286 -1.81 18.60 -16.08
N LEU A 287 -1.98 17.37 -16.56
CA LEU A 287 -2.76 17.19 -17.78
C LEU A 287 -4.21 16.97 -17.36
N PRO A 288 -5.15 17.90 -17.62
CA PRO A 288 -6.53 17.50 -17.73
C PRO A 288 -6.50 16.41 -18.79
N MET A 289 -6.63 15.16 -18.40
CA MET A 289 -7.08 14.16 -19.33
C MET A 289 -8.36 14.78 -19.86
N ASN A 290 -8.35 15.20 -21.13
CA ASN A 290 -9.50 15.80 -21.81
C ASN A 290 -10.53 14.69 -22.03
N ARG A 291 -11.03 14.21 -20.91
CA ARG A 291 -11.96 13.15 -20.69
C ARG A 291 -12.83 13.81 -19.66
N THR A 292 -13.98 14.32 -20.08
CA THR A 292 -15.11 14.64 -19.20
C THR A 292 -15.00 13.68 -18.04
N LYS A 293 -14.72 14.15 -16.79
CA LYS A 293 -14.57 13.32 -15.59
C LYS A 293 -15.81 12.42 -15.53
N GLY A 294 -15.71 11.27 -16.19
CA GLY A 294 -16.86 10.53 -16.68
C GLY A 294 -17.51 10.00 -15.44
N GLN A 295 -18.84 10.09 -15.35
CA GLN A 295 -19.55 9.61 -14.18
C GLN A 295 -19.11 8.17 -13.93
N VAL A 296 -18.34 7.96 -12.86
CA VAL A 296 -17.98 6.64 -12.32
C VAL A 296 -19.22 6.10 -11.58
N SER A 297 -20.39 6.22 -12.22
CA SER A 297 -21.67 5.77 -11.68
C SER A 297 -21.97 4.31 -11.99
N ASP A 298 -21.20 3.69 -12.90
CA ASP A 298 -21.50 2.35 -13.41
C ASP A 298 -20.45 1.29 -13.05
N ILE A 299 -19.46 1.62 -12.22
CA ILE A 299 -18.57 0.58 -11.66
C ILE A 299 -19.26 -0.07 -10.44
N SER A 300 -20.26 -0.91 -10.72
CA SER A 300 -20.88 -1.77 -9.71
C SER A 300 -20.11 -3.09 -9.62
N PHE A 301 -19.35 -3.27 -8.55
CA PHE A 301 -18.67 -4.53 -8.22
C PHE A 301 -19.63 -5.45 -7.45
N ALA A 302 -20.59 -6.05 -8.16
CA ALA A 302 -21.40 -7.11 -7.58
C ALA A 302 -20.61 -8.42 -7.65
N GLU A 303 -20.36 -9.02 -6.49
CA GLU A 303 -19.69 -10.31 -6.36
C GLU A 303 -20.30 -11.35 -7.33
N SER A 304 -19.42 -12.08 -8.02
CA SER A 304 -19.64 -13.38 -8.67
C SER A 304 -20.10 -13.49 -10.14
N THR A 305 -20.31 -12.42 -10.90
CA THR A 305 -20.43 -12.54 -12.38
C THR A 305 -19.96 -11.28 -13.11
N TYR A 306 -18.75 -11.29 -13.67
CA TYR A 306 -18.23 -10.17 -14.47
C TYR A 306 -18.65 -10.30 -15.93
N THR A 307 -19.56 -9.42 -16.38
CA THR A 307 -19.70 -9.08 -17.79
C THR A 307 -19.56 -7.56 -17.90
N PHE A 308 -18.38 -7.09 -18.31
CA PHE A 308 -18.21 -5.70 -18.70
C PHE A 308 -18.81 -5.52 -20.10
N GLN A 309 -19.91 -4.79 -20.22
CA GLN A 309 -20.27 -4.24 -21.53
C GLN A 309 -19.41 -3.00 -21.73
N ALA A 310 -18.33 -3.17 -22.50
CA ALA A 310 -17.59 -2.06 -23.06
C ALA A 310 -18.55 -1.23 -23.93
N ASN A 311 -19.22 -0.25 -23.32
CA ASN A 311 -19.65 0.89 -24.09
C ASN A 311 -18.35 1.57 -24.56
N ASN A 312 -18.24 1.81 -25.86
CA ASN A 312 -17.07 2.34 -26.57
C ASN A 312 -16.55 3.72 -26.08
N ASP A 313 -16.99 4.17 -24.91
CA ASP A 313 -16.66 5.43 -24.26
C ASP A 313 -15.84 5.26 -22.98
N VAL A 314 -15.48 4.03 -22.56
CA VAL A 314 -14.54 3.81 -21.45
C VAL A 314 -13.14 4.06 -21.99
N PRO A 315 -12.43 5.09 -21.51
CA PRO A 315 -11.14 5.44 -22.06
C PRO A 315 -10.11 4.40 -21.60
N ILE A 316 -9.84 3.41 -22.46
CA ILE A 316 -8.61 2.65 -22.41
C ILE A 316 -7.49 3.69 -22.28
N MET A 317 -6.58 3.57 -21.30
CA MET A 317 -5.39 4.41 -21.27
C MET A 317 -4.47 3.99 -22.43
N SER A 318 -4.88 4.28 -23.67
CA SER A 318 -4.14 4.05 -24.91
C SER A 318 -3.02 5.09 -25.10
N GLY A 319 -2.41 5.55 -24.00
CA GLY A 319 -1.39 6.59 -23.98
C GLY A 319 -0.11 6.20 -23.23
N TYR A 320 -0.05 5.01 -22.63
CA TYR A 320 1.24 4.43 -22.22
C TYR A 320 1.90 3.84 -23.47
N GLU A 321 2.31 4.72 -24.39
CA GLU A 321 3.24 4.32 -25.44
C GLU A 321 4.53 3.89 -24.73
N SER A 322 4.99 2.68 -25.05
CA SER A 322 6.34 2.24 -24.75
C SER A 322 7.29 3.34 -25.23
N LEU A 323 7.91 4.08 -24.30
CA LEU A 323 8.99 4.99 -24.65
C LEU A 323 10.08 4.14 -25.31
N GLY A 324 10.43 4.52 -26.54
CA GLY A 324 11.29 3.73 -27.41
C GLY A 324 12.62 3.41 -26.74
N GLU A 325 12.89 2.11 -26.57
CA GLU A 325 14.20 1.46 -26.67
C GLU A 325 15.43 2.24 -26.15
N GLN A 326 15.35 2.92 -25.00
CA GLN A 326 16.51 3.40 -24.22
C GLN A 326 16.26 3.50 -22.70
N ASP A 327 15.16 2.98 -22.16
CA ASP A 327 14.88 3.07 -20.73
C ASP A 327 15.54 1.93 -19.94
N PHE A 328 16.28 2.29 -18.90
CA PHE A 328 16.91 1.37 -17.96
C PHE A 328 15.84 0.52 -17.27
N TYR A 329 15.63 -0.70 -17.75
CA TYR A 329 14.72 -1.66 -17.16
C TYR A 329 15.19 -2.06 -15.75
N SER A 330 14.62 -1.51 -14.68
CA SER A 330 14.95 -1.85 -13.27
C SER A 330 14.00 -2.85 -12.61
N ALA A 331 12.89 -3.21 -13.27
CA ALA A 331 11.89 -4.17 -12.79
C ALA A 331 12.49 -5.55 -12.44
N THR A 332 12.64 -5.88 -11.15
CA THR A 332 13.17 -7.18 -10.69
C THR A 332 12.30 -7.81 -9.62
N ILE A 333 12.28 -9.15 -9.60
CA ILE A 333 11.54 -9.97 -8.64
C ILE A 333 12.50 -11.04 -8.11
N THR A 334 12.78 -11.05 -6.82
CA THR A 334 13.73 -12.00 -6.22
C THR A 334 13.17 -12.63 -4.95
N ASN A 335 13.32 -13.95 -4.81
CA ASN A 335 12.87 -14.70 -3.63
C ASN A 335 11.38 -14.46 -3.31
N CYS A 336 10.53 -14.49 -4.33
CA CYS A 336 9.10 -14.22 -4.19
C CYS A 336 8.26 -15.43 -4.57
N TYR A 337 7.02 -15.49 -4.10
CA TYR A 337 6.11 -16.54 -4.55
C TYR A 337 4.62 -16.18 -4.55
N SER A 338 3.83 -16.91 -5.34
CA SER A 338 2.36 -16.85 -5.37
C SER A 338 1.72 -18.21 -5.17
N THR A 339 0.58 -18.22 -4.48
CA THR A 339 -0.27 -19.43 -4.29
C THR A 339 -1.76 -19.17 -4.48
N GLY A 340 -2.17 -17.94 -4.79
CA GLY A 340 -3.57 -17.61 -5.05
C GLY A 340 -4.05 -18.23 -6.35
N THR A 341 -5.36 -18.50 -6.44
CA THR A 341 -6.02 -18.85 -7.72
C THR A 341 -5.86 -17.71 -8.71
N VAL A 342 -5.66 -18.03 -9.99
CA VAL A 342 -5.58 -17.03 -11.07
C VAL A 342 -6.65 -17.35 -12.10
N GLU A 343 -7.51 -16.37 -12.37
CA GLU A 343 -8.61 -16.47 -13.33
C GLU A 343 -8.51 -15.32 -14.33
N GLY A 344 -7.91 -15.59 -15.50
CA GLY A 344 -7.77 -14.66 -16.62
C GLY A 344 -8.45 -15.16 -17.90
N LEU A 345 -8.74 -14.25 -18.83
CA LEU A 345 -9.18 -14.61 -20.20
C LEU A 345 -8.04 -14.54 -21.21
N TYR A 346 -7.11 -13.60 -21.01
CA TYR A 346 -5.98 -13.33 -21.90
C TYR A 346 -4.72 -13.04 -21.09
N GLU A 347 -3.61 -13.69 -21.45
CA GLU A 347 -2.28 -13.43 -20.88
C GLU A 347 -2.24 -13.57 -19.35
N ASP A 348 -2.49 -14.78 -18.87
CA ASP A 348 -2.39 -15.17 -17.48
C ASP A 348 -1.02 -15.78 -17.14
N GLY A 349 -0.58 -15.57 -15.90
CA GLY A 349 0.67 -16.12 -15.40
C GLY A 349 0.60 -16.46 -13.93
N GLY A 350 1.12 -17.65 -13.59
CA GLY A 350 1.12 -18.12 -12.21
C GLY A 350 1.87 -17.19 -11.25
N LEU A 351 3.00 -16.61 -11.68
CA LEU A 351 3.74 -15.58 -10.94
C LEU A 351 3.58 -14.20 -11.62
N VAL A 352 4.09 -14.08 -12.85
CA VAL A 352 4.02 -12.88 -13.69
C VAL A 352 3.19 -13.15 -14.93
N ALA A 353 2.23 -12.27 -15.24
CA ALA A 353 1.37 -12.40 -16.42
C ALA A 353 2.11 -12.00 -17.71
N PHE A 354 2.60 -10.76 -17.75
CA PHE A 354 3.29 -10.22 -18.92
C PHE A 354 4.47 -9.33 -18.50
N GLY A 355 5.52 -9.28 -19.31
CA GLY A 355 6.66 -8.42 -19.04
C GLY A 355 7.92 -8.76 -19.84
N TYR A 356 8.98 -8.00 -19.64
CA TYR A 356 10.29 -8.36 -20.19
C TYR A 356 11.00 -9.32 -19.22
N ALA A 357 10.44 -10.53 -19.04
CA ALA A 357 10.97 -11.54 -18.13
C ALA A 357 12.22 -12.25 -18.70
N SER A 358 13.38 -11.61 -18.59
CA SER A 358 14.65 -12.33 -18.73
C SER A 358 15.03 -13.03 -17.42
N ALA A 359 15.73 -14.17 -17.52
CA ALA A 359 16.06 -15.04 -16.37
C ALA A 359 16.95 -14.36 -15.30
N ASP A 360 17.57 -13.23 -15.62
CA ASP A 360 18.35 -12.38 -14.72
C ASP A 360 17.50 -11.33 -13.97
N ARG A 361 16.19 -11.25 -14.25
CA ARG A 361 15.28 -10.27 -13.62
C ARG A 361 14.30 -10.91 -12.65
N ILE A 362 13.90 -12.16 -12.90
CA ILE A 362 13.02 -12.94 -12.03
C ILE A 362 13.84 -14.11 -11.50
N ILE A 363 14.30 -13.99 -10.25
CA ILE A 363 15.30 -14.87 -9.65
C ILE A 363 14.71 -15.59 -8.44
N ASN A 364 14.96 -16.91 -8.31
CA ASN A 364 14.54 -17.76 -7.18
C ASN A 364 13.08 -17.51 -6.77
N SER A 365 12.18 -17.35 -7.75
CA SER A 365 10.79 -16.99 -7.51
C SER A 365 9.86 -18.01 -8.15
N TYR A 366 8.74 -18.28 -7.49
CA TYR A 366 7.96 -19.49 -7.73
C TYR A 366 6.45 -19.24 -7.72
N TRP A 367 5.69 -20.07 -8.42
CA TRP A 367 4.24 -20.14 -8.21
C TRP A 367 3.79 -21.59 -8.01
N ASP A 368 2.68 -21.75 -7.30
CA ASP A 368 2.04 -23.04 -7.12
C ASP A 368 1.14 -23.37 -8.31
N THR A 369 1.51 -24.37 -9.12
CA THR A 369 0.76 -24.76 -10.32
C THR A 369 -0.58 -25.43 -10.01
N GLU A 370 -0.74 -25.98 -8.80
CA GLU A 370 -1.97 -26.68 -8.41
C GLU A 370 -3.00 -25.70 -7.85
N THR A 371 -2.57 -24.77 -6.99
CA THR A 371 -3.49 -23.80 -6.38
C THR A 371 -3.80 -22.62 -7.30
N SER A 372 -2.85 -22.20 -8.16
CA SER A 372 -3.13 -21.16 -9.15
C SER A 372 -4.07 -21.63 -10.26
N GLY A 373 -4.00 -22.91 -10.61
CA GLY A 373 -4.65 -23.47 -11.80
C GLY A 373 -3.91 -23.17 -13.10
N ILE A 374 -2.71 -22.57 -13.03
CA ILE A 374 -1.94 -22.08 -14.18
C ILE A 374 -0.62 -22.85 -14.33
N ASP A 375 -0.36 -23.36 -15.53
CA ASP A 375 0.86 -24.10 -15.90
C ASP A 375 1.94 -23.22 -16.58
N TYR A 376 1.63 -21.97 -16.87
CA TYR A 376 2.52 -20.99 -17.50
C TYR A 376 2.75 -19.73 -16.64
N SER A 377 3.90 -19.08 -16.84
CA SER A 377 4.14 -17.72 -16.39
C SER A 377 5.26 -17.12 -17.25
N ASP A 378 5.24 -15.80 -17.45
CA ASP A 378 6.27 -15.12 -18.22
C ASP A 378 7.67 -15.25 -17.58
N GLY A 379 7.72 -15.42 -16.25
CA GLY A 379 8.94 -15.85 -15.57
C GLY A 379 8.72 -16.44 -14.18
N GLY A 380 9.80 -16.91 -13.58
CA GLY A 380 9.77 -17.72 -12.36
C GLY A 380 9.68 -19.22 -12.65
N ILE A 381 9.47 -20.02 -11.60
CA ILE A 381 9.43 -21.48 -11.70
C ILE A 381 8.12 -22.01 -11.09
N GLY A 382 7.29 -22.64 -11.91
CA GLY A 382 6.07 -23.31 -11.47
C GLY A 382 6.37 -24.65 -10.84
N LEU A 383 5.86 -24.88 -9.63
CA LEU A 383 6.07 -26.12 -8.88
C LEU A 383 4.75 -26.59 -8.25
N PRO A 384 4.55 -27.91 -8.06
CA PRO A 384 3.39 -28.42 -7.35
C PRO A 384 3.44 -28.06 -5.85
N THR A 385 2.28 -27.98 -5.20
CA THR A 385 2.12 -27.72 -3.75
C THR A 385 3.11 -28.48 -2.89
N SER A 386 3.30 -29.78 -3.18
CA SER A 386 4.17 -30.65 -2.39
C SER A 386 5.63 -30.20 -2.38
N GLN A 387 6.13 -29.63 -3.49
CA GLN A 387 7.51 -29.13 -3.58
C GLN A 387 7.66 -27.75 -2.95
N LEU A 388 6.65 -26.88 -3.06
CA LEU A 388 6.66 -25.56 -2.41
C LEU A 388 6.52 -25.63 -0.88
N LYS A 389 6.29 -26.81 -0.32
CA LYS A 389 6.30 -27.08 1.12
C LYS A 389 7.61 -27.72 1.62
N GLN A 390 8.64 -27.77 0.77
CA GLN A 390 9.95 -28.32 1.11
C GLN A 390 11.00 -27.21 1.13
N GLN A 391 11.72 -27.06 2.24
CA GLN A 391 12.73 -26.01 2.37
C GLN A 391 13.82 -26.11 1.29
N SER A 392 14.18 -27.34 0.89
CA SER A 392 15.20 -27.60 -0.14
C SER A 392 14.88 -27.04 -1.52
N THR A 393 13.62 -26.72 -1.79
CA THR A 393 13.17 -26.11 -3.05
C THR A 393 13.68 -24.68 -3.20
N PHE A 394 13.76 -23.94 -2.09
CA PHE A 394 14.02 -22.51 -2.05
C PHE A 394 15.53 -22.24 -1.88
N THR A 395 16.31 -22.61 -2.91
CA THR A 395 17.75 -22.36 -2.91
C THR A 395 18.04 -20.86 -2.86
N ASN A 396 19.01 -20.45 -2.04
CA ASN A 396 19.41 -19.05 -1.82
C ASN A 396 18.40 -18.17 -1.05
N TRP A 397 17.35 -18.76 -0.48
CA TRP A 397 16.49 -18.06 0.46
C TRP A 397 17.10 -18.06 1.87
N ASP A 398 16.94 -16.95 2.58
CA ASP A 398 17.42 -16.81 3.96
C ASP A 398 16.37 -17.34 4.95
N PHE A 399 16.46 -18.64 5.29
CA PHE A 399 15.63 -19.25 6.35
C PHE A 399 16.15 -19.00 7.77
N ILE A 400 17.24 -18.25 7.91
CA ILE A 400 17.78 -17.84 9.21
C ILE A 400 17.09 -16.55 9.65
N ASN A 401 17.03 -15.53 8.78
CA ASN A 401 16.59 -14.19 9.17
C ASN A 401 15.29 -13.72 8.52
N VAL A 402 14.87 -14.29 7.38
CA VAL A 402 13.71 -13.76 6.63
C VAL A 402 12.54 -14.73 6.63
N TRP A 403 12.82 -15.99 6.30
CA TRP A 403 11.79 -16.99 6.07
C TRP A 403 11.80 -18.07 7.15
N ASN A 404 10.66 -18.70 7.36
CA ASN A 404 10.51 -19.95 8.07
C ASN A 404 9.58 -20.88 7.26
N ILE A 405 9.65 -22.18 7.49
CA ILE A 405 8.83 -23.17 6.79
C ILE A 405 8.60 -24.39 7.69
N GLY A 406 7.33 -24.79 7.82
CA GLY A 406 6.98 -26.08 8.39
C GLY A 406 7.11 -27.15 7.32
N GLU A 407 8.18 -27.94 7.36
CA GLU A 407 8.50 -28.95 6.35
C GLU A 407 7.30 -29.90 6.09
N ASN A 408 6.86 -29.96 4.82
CA ASN A 408 5.66 -30.67 4.34
C ASN A 408 4.31 -30.19 4.91
N GLN A 409 4.28 -29.06 5.62
CA GLN A 409 3.08 -28.52 6.26
C GLN A 409 2.68 -27.17 5.67
N THR A 410 3.62 -26.23 5.57
CA THR A 410 3.36 -24.85 5.17
C THR A 410 4.18 -24.47 3.94
N TYR A 411 3.69 -23.49 3.17
CA TYR A 411 4.57 -22.68 2.32
C TYR A 411 5.56 -21.88 3.18
N PRO A 412 6.66 -21.33 2.63
CA PRO A 412 7.49 -20.37 3.35
C PRO A 412 6.64 -19.22 3.88
N TYR A 413 6.88 -18.79 5.10
CA TYR A 413 6.24 -17.60 5.67
C TYR A 413 7.30 -16.69 6.26
N LEU A 414 7.03 -15.39 6.23
CA LEU A 414 7.94 -14.39 6.77
C LEU A 414 8.01 -14.55 8.29
N ARG A 415 9.22 -14.45 8.84
CA ARG A 415 9.42 -14.46 10.29
C ARG A 415 8.78 -13.21 10.88
N VAL A 416 7.93 -13.41 11.89
CA VAL A 416 7.38 -12.31 12.69
C VAL A 416 8.35 -12.06 13.83
N TYR A 417 9.07 -10.93 13.80
CA TYR A 417 9.82 -10.48 14.97
C TYR A 417 8.83 -9.86 15.94
N LEU A 418 8.33 -10.67 16.87
CA LEU A 418 7.50 -10.17 17.95
C LEU A 418 8.39 -9.36 18.90
N PRO A 419 7.96 -8.20 19.43
CA PRO A 419 8.73 -7.45 20.42
C PRO A 419 9.12 -8.28 21.66
N SER A 420 8.35 -9.33 21.95
CA SER A 420 8.57 -10.30 23.04
C SER A 420 9.40 -11.52 22.62
N ASP A 421 9.79 -11.63 21.36
CA ASP A 421 10.70 -12.65 20.83
C ASP A 421 12.14 -12.14 21.00
N ILE A 422 12.64 -12.33 22.23
CA ILE A 422 13.90 -11.78 22.72
C ILE A 422 15.08 -12.47 22.03
N ASN A 423 14.95 -13.74 21.67
CA ASN A 423 15.99 -14.47 20.96
C ASN A 423 15.93 -14.29 19.44
N LYS A 424 14.89 -13.61 18.93
CA LYS A 424 14.67 -13.30 17.52
C LYS A 424 14.55 -14.56 16.65
N ASP A 425 14.05 -15.67 17.22
CA ASP A 425 13.86 -16.94 16.52
C ASP A 425 12.52 -17.04 15.77
N GLY A 426 11.71 -15.97 15.84
CA GLY A 426 10.39 -15.85 15.23
C GLY A 426 9.27 -16.52 16.03
N ILE A 427 9.54 -16.99 17.26
CA ILE A 427 8.60 -17.73 18.10
C ILE A 427 8.70 -17.23 19.54
N VAL A 428 7.68 -16.50 20.02
CA VAL A 428 7.58 -16.20 21.46
C VAL A 428 7.30 -17.49 22.23
N ASN A 429 8.31 -18.00 22.94
CA ASN A 429 8.23 -19.24 23.69
C ASN A 429 9.03 -19.19 25.00
N PHE A 430 9.18 -20.34 25.68
CA PHE A 430 9.87 -20.40 26.97
C PHE A 430 11.37 -20.06 26.89
N LEU A 431 11.98 -20.10 25.70
CA LEU A 431 13.36 -19.68 25.47
C LEU A 431 13.50 -18.16 25.63
N ASP A 432 12.55 -17.37 25.17
CA ASP A 432 12.55 -15.90 25.37
C ASP A 432 12.47 -15.56 26.85
N LEU A 433 11.55 -16.23 27.56
CA LEU A 433 11.42 -16.09 29.00
C LEU A 433 12.71 -16.49 29.74
N SER A 434 13.42 -17.51 29.25
CA SER A 434 14.69 -17.94 29.82
C SER A 434 15.79 -16.89 29.64
N ILE A 435 15.78 -16.14 28.53
CA ILE A 435 16.73 -15.06 28.30
C ILE A 435 16.39 -13.87 29.18
N THR A 436 15.12 -13.49 29.31
CA THR A 436 14.69 -12.47 30.28
C THR A 436 15.13 -12.83 31.69
N ALA A 437 14.90 -14.08 32.10
CA ALA A 437 15.28 -14.57 33.43
C ALA A 437 16.80 -14.56 33.65
N ASN A 438 17.58 -14.92 32.63
CA ASN A 438 19.05 -14.87 32.69
C ASN A 438 19.58 -13.42 32.79
N GLN A 439 19.00 -12.49 32.04
CA GLN A 439 19.34 -11.05 32.13
C GLN A 439 19.01 -10.52 33.53
N TRP A 440 17.83 -10.86 34.07
CA TRP A 440 17.41 -10.43 35.40
C TRP A 440 18.29 -10.99 36.53
N MET A 441 18.91 -12.15 36.32
CA MET A 441 19.88 -12.75 37.25
C MET A 441 21.27 -12.13 37.17
N GLN A 442 21.61 -11.44 36.07
CA GLN A 442 22.90 -10.75 35.90
C GLN A 442 22.88 -9.30 36.39
N GLU A 443 21.69 -8.72 36.63
CA GLU A 443 21.50 -7.39 37.20
C GLU A 443 21.46 -7.37 38.76
N LYS A 444 21.77 -8.51 39.40
CA LYS A 444 22.02 -8.62 40.85
C LYS A 444 23.49 -8.91 41.11
#